data_AF-A0A3E1Q6D0-F1
#
_entry.id   AF-A0A3E1Q6D0-F1
#
_cell.length_a   1.000
_cell.length_b   1.000
_cell.length_c   1.000
_cell.angle_alpha   90.00
_cell.angle_beta   90.00
_cell.angle_gamma   90.00
#
_symmetry.space_group_name_H-M   'P 1'
#
loop_
_entity.id
_entity.type
_entity.pdbx_description
1 polymer ?
#
loop_
_entity_poly.entity_id
_entity_poly.type
_entity_poly.pdbx_seq_one_letter_code
_entity_poly.pdbx_strand_id
1 'polypeptide(L)'
;MKILKIVVILLCFVGCKDSFNKETPVTNGIVPLVTNMSTSESKSEKQTDDKTTITNQSDAHLKKYSITKSNQKKFEGWRHGDATIFLVTQPYKRNNREEVKVGEFHKDGTFDFKMPSSVNFDTTVSNFFKCEGTASTEKTDYKMPKTGVIPVFFSIKKNENEIGVLSLATSRQQVYNNSPFGKYHGHPGYRLQFWFAEASTGAYTICKRNIEATDNAEITKQIAITDVYDLSFNQGWNYVKTEIKEDQMVGDVPYYKAKKYTVEPSLPNDVKWVFKEH
;
A
#
# COMPACT_ATOMS: atom_id res chain seq x y z
N MET A 1 -11.24 -34.90 -47.68
CA MET A 1 -11.16 -35.80 -46.52
C MET A 1 -9.81 -35.64 -45.83
N LYS A 2 -9.77 -34.91 -44.72
CA LYS A 2 -8.64 -34.91 -43.78
C LYS A 2 -9.23 -34.99 -42.37
N ILE A 3 -8.78 -35.99 -41.64
CA ILE A 3 -9.31 -36.47 -40.38
C ILE A 3 -8.86 -35.54 -39.26
N LEU A 4 -9.83 -35.06 -38.49
CA LEU A 4 -9.71 -34.24 -37.29
C LEU A 4 -9.23 -35.14 -36.13
N LYS A 5 -8.04 -34.90 -35.57
CA LYS A 5 -7.61 -35.51 -34.31
C LYS A 5 -7.98 -34.59 -33.15
N ILE A 6 -9.06 -34.93 -32.45
CA ILE A 6 -9.43 -34.37 -31.16
C ILE A 6 -8.65 -35.15 -30.10
N VAL A 7 -7.80 -34.47 -29.34
CA VAL A 7 -7.16 -35.01 -28.13
C VAL A 7 -7.92 -34.42 -26.94
N VAL A 8 -8.68 -35.29 -26.27
CA VAL A 8 -9.34 -35.02 -24.99
C VAL A 8 -8.32 -35.35 -23.89
N ILE A 9 -7.87 -34.35 -23.14
CA ILE A 9 -7.13 -34.57 -21.89
C ILE A 9 -8.10 -34.35 -20.74
N LEU A 10 -8.52 -35.48 -20.18
CA LEU A 10 -9.22 -35.62 -18.92
C LEU A 10 -8.17 -35.49 -17.79
N LEU A 11 -8.29 -34.49 -16.93
CA LEU A 11 -7.53 -34.43 -15.69
C LEU A 11 -8.50 -34.32 -14.50
N CYS A 12 -8.40 -35.34 -13.67
CA CYS A 12 -9.30 -35.69 -12.58
C CYS A 12 -9.25 -34.69 -11.43
N PHE A 13 -10.42 -34.40 -10.89
CA PHE A 13 -10.61 -33.87 -9.55
C PHE A 13 -10.25 -34.96 -8.53
N VAL A 14 -9.37 -34.65 -7.58
CA VAL A 14 -9.30 -35.36 -6.29
C VAL A 14 -9.40 -34.30 -5.20
N GLY A 15 -10.52 -34.33 -4.49
CA GLY A 15 -10.77 -33.55 -3.29
C GLY A 15 -10.49 -34.35 -2.02
N CYS A 16 -10.13 -33.59 -0.98
CA CYS A 16 -10.32 -33.78 0.46
C CYS A 16 -9.77 -35.03 1.17
N LYS A 17 -8.94 -34.77 2.20
CA LYS A 17 -9.21 -35.31 3.54
C LYS A 17 -8.57 -34.48 4.65
N ASP A 18 -9.43 -34.04 5.57
CA ASP A 18 -9.12 -33.52 6.89
C ASP A 18 -8.32 -34.51 7.74
N SER A 19 -7.45 -33.99 8.61
CA SER A 19 -7.04 -34.70 9.81
C SER A 19 -6.92 -33.72 10.98
N PHE A 20 -8.00 -33.68 11.78
CA PHE A 20 -7.99 -33.28 13.18
C PHE A 20 -7.02 -34.14 13.98
N ASN A 21 -6.22 -33.54 14.86
CA ASN A 21 -5.64 -34.20 16.03
C ASN A 21 -5.91 -33.36 17.28
N LYS A 22 -6.84 -33.85 18.11
CA LYS A 22 -6.84 -33.76 19.58
C LYS A 22 -5.74 -34.69 20.10
N GLU A 23 -5.08 -34.57 21.25
CA GLU A 23 -5.30 -33.90 22.53
C GLU A 23 -3.94 -33.93 23.27
N THR A 24 -3.68 -33.02 24.22
CA THR A 24 -3.12 -33.38 25.53
C THR A 24 -3.36 -32.24 26.52
N PRO A 25 -3.88 -32.53 27.73
CA PRO A 25 -4.07 -31.54 28.78
C PRO A 25 -2.83 -31.43 29.66
N VAL A 26 -2.48 -30.22 30.10
CA VAL A 26 -1.54 -30.01 31.20
C VAL A 26 -2.26 -29.23 32.31
N THR A 27 -2.67 -29.97 33.33
CA THR A 27 -2.93 -29.49 34.69
C THR A 27 -1.61 -29.08 35.35
N ASN A 28 -1.61 -27.93 36.03
CA ASN A 28 -1.18 -27.78 37.44
C ASN A 28 -1.11 -26.30 37.84
N GLY A 29 -1.72 -25.96 38.99
CA GLY A 29 -1.33 -24.79 39.77
C GLY A 29 -2.45 -23.82 40.15
N ILE A 30 -3.28 -24.20 41.12
CA ILE A 30 -4.11 -23.28 41.91
C ILE A 30 -3.21 -22.62 42.97
N VAL A 31 -3.16 -21.29 43.04
CA VAL A 31 -3.08 -20.52 44.29
C VAL A 31 -3.89 -19.22 44.12
N PRO A 32 -4.98 -19.00 44.88
CA PRO A 32 -5.61 -17.70 45.01
C PRO A 32 -4.97 -16.94 46.18
N LEU A 33 -4.72 -15.64 46.03
CA LEU A 33 -4.51 -14.77 47.19
C LEU A 33 -5.65 -13.76 47.28
N VAL A 34 -6.29 -13.83 48.45
CA VAL A 34 -7.47 -13.13 48.89
C VAL A 34 -7.20 -11.64 49.12
N THR A 35 -8.20 -10.87 48.71
CA THR A 35 -8.72 -9.57 49.16
C THR A 35 -8.14 -8.96 50.46
N ASN A 36 -8.01 -7.62 50.45
CA ASN A 36 -8.45 -6.78 51.57
C ASN A 36 -8.89 -5.38 51.09
N MET A 37 -10.15 -5.04 51.36
CA MET A 37 -10.71 -3.68 51.44
C MET A 37 -9.98 -2.89 52.56
N SER A 38 -9.84 -1.56 52.54
CA SER A 38 -10.92 -0.61 52.85
C SER A 38 -10.44 0.86 52.70
N THR A 39 -11.33 1.75 52.20
CA THR A 39 -11.58 3.20 52.53
C THR A 39 -10.41 4.21 52.66
N SER A 40 -10.45 5.47 52.20
CA SER A 40 -11.52 6.48 52.06
C SER A 40 -11.10 7.68 51.16
N GLU A 41 -12.10 8.50 50.83
CA GLU A 41 -12.22 9.74 50.03
C GLU A 41 -11.03 10.72 49.85
N SER A 42 -10.86 11.27 48.64
CA SER A 42 -10.93 12.74 48.40
C SER A 42 -10.98 13.09 46.90
N LYS A 43 -11.67 14.20 46.59
CA LYS A 43 -11.95 14.77 45.26
C LYS A 43 -10.69 15.13 44.46
N SER A 44 -10.68 14.82 43.16
CA SER A 44 -10.20 15.73 42.11
C SER A 44 -10.67 15.21 40.76
N GLU A 45 -11.62 15.89 40.12
CA GLU A 45 -11.81 15.80 38.68
C GLU A 45 -10.50 16.18 38.00
N LYS A 46 -9.88 15.23 37.31
CA LYS A 46 -8.85 15.51 36.32
C LYS A 46 -9.27 14.83 35.03
N GLN A 47 -9.70 15.69 34.12
CA GLN A 47 -9.71 15.53 32.67
C GLN A 47 -8.65 14.51 32.25
N THR A 48 -9.09 13.31 31.90
CA THR A 48 -8.22 12.32 31.27
C THR A 48 -8.21 12.70 29.80
N ASP A 49 -7.18 13.44 29.40
CA ASP A 49 -6.77 13.52 28.01
C ASP A 49 -6.72 12.09 27.48
N ASP A 50 -7.50 11.85 26.44
CA ASP A 50 -7.60 10.59 25.71
C ASP A 50 -6.23 10.31 25.09
N LYS A 51 -5.37 9.68 25.88
CA LYS A 51 -4.06 9.25 25.47
C LYS A 51 -4.27 8.06 24.54
N THR A 52 -4.52 8.36 23.27
CA THR A 52 -4.48 7.43 22.15
C THR A 52 -3.38 6.41 22.41
N THR A 53 -3.78 5.20 22.75
CA THR A 53 -2.86 4.10 23.05
C THR A 53 -2.08 3.83 21.78
N ILE A 54 -0.83 4.31 21.72
CA ILE A 54 0.10 3.96 20.64
C ILE A 54 0.45 2.49 20.85
N THR A 55 -0.28 1.62 20.17
CA THR A 55 0.00 0.19 20.15
C THR A 55 1.35 -0.02 19.45
N ASN A 56 2.38 -0.38 20.22
CA ASN A 56 3.73 -0.65 19.71
C ASN A 56 3.76 -2.01 19.00
N GLN A 57 3.19 -2.08 17.79
CA GLN A 57 3.53 -3.14 16.85
C GLN A 57 5.02 -3.03 16.51
N SER A 58 5.70 -4.17 16.41
CA SER A 58 7.12 -4.19 16.06
C SER A 58 7.36 -3.60 14.66
N ASP A 59 8.06 -2.47 14.59
CA ASP A 59 8.54 -1.82 13.36
C ASP A 59 9.62 -2.63 12.61
N ALA A 60 9.82 -3.90 12.97
CA ALA A 60 10.80 -4.77 12.32
C ALA A 60 10.61 -4.84 10.80
N HIS A 61 9.36 -4.82 10.33
CA HIS A 61 9.01 -4.83 8.91
C HIS A 61 9.43 -3.54 8.18
N LEU A 62 9.67 -2.44 8.90
CA LEU A 62 10.11 -1.16 8.36
C LEU A 62 11.64 -0.98 8.33
N LYS A 63 12.43 -1.95 8.82
CA LYS A 63 13.90 -1.84 8.90
C LYS A 63 14.58 -1.59 7.55
N LYS A 64 13.98 -2.08 6.46
CA LYS A 64 14.47 -1.89 5.08
C LYS A 64 14.10 -0.54 4.47
N TYR A 65 13.41 0.33 5.21
CA TYR A 65 12.95 1.61 4.71
C TYR A 65 13.79 2.74 5.32
N SER A 66 14.43 3.50 4.43
CA SER A 66 15.07 4.77 4.74
C SER A 66 14.17 5.91 4.30
N ILE A 67 14.18 7.03 5.01
CA ILE A 67 13.34 8.19 4.73
C ILE A 67 14.12 9.49 4.88
N THR A 68 13.87 10.45 4.00
CA THR A 68 14.46 11.79 4.07
C THR A 68 13.75 12.63 5.14
N LYS A 69 14.39 13.72 5.59
CA LYS A 69 13.79 14.63 6.59
C LYS A 69 12.63 15.44 6.01
N SER A 70 12.70 15.78 4.73
CA SER A 70 11.72 16.57 3.97
C SER A 70 11.64 16.08 2.52
N ASN A 71 11.00 16.83 1.62
CA ASN A 71 10.99 16.57 0.18
C ASN A 71 12.36 16.79 -0.51
N GLN A 72 13.40 17.17 0.23
CA GLN A 72 14.77 17.27 -0.29
C GLN A 72 15.24 15.93 -0.87
N LYS A 73 15.89 16.01 -2.03
CA LYS A 73 16.46 14.84 -2.73
C LYS A 73 17.82 14.44 -2.16
N LYS A 74 17.85 14.13 -0.85
CA LYS A 74 19.05 13.67 -0.14
C LYS A 74 18.69 12.71 0.99
N PHE A 75 19.26 11.51 0.96
CA PHE A 75 19.19 10.55 2.07
C PHE A 75 20.40 10.66 2.99
N GLU A 76 20.16 11.01 4.25
CA GLU A 76 21.19 10.94 5.29
C GLU A 76 21.57 9.47 5.53
N GLY A 77 22.87 9.14 5.47
CA GLY A 77 23.35 7.77 5.65
C GLY A 77 23.19 6.85 4.44
N TRP A 78 23.12 7.41 3.23
CA TRP A 78 23.17 6.61 1.99
C TRP A 78 24.46 5.78 1.91
N ARG A 79 24.29 4.45 1.85
CA ARG A 79 25.40 3.48 1.93
C ARG A 79 25.67 2.72 0.63
N HIS A 80 24.89 2.98 -0.41
CA HIS A 80 24.96 2.19 -1.65
C HIS A 80 25.96 2.76 -2.67
N GLY A 81 26.55 3.94 -2.41
CA GLY A 81 27.44 4.62 -3.37
C GLY A 81 26.66 5.13 -4.58
N ASP A 82 27.34 5.37 -5.70
CA ASP A 82 26.64 5.80 -6.91
C ASP A 82 25.66 4.73 -7.42
N ALA A 83 24.49 5.16 -7.86
CA ALA A 83 23.46 4.29 -8.42
C ALA A 83 22.64 5.02 -9.50
N THR A 84 21.96 4.26 -10.34
CA THR A 84 21.11 4.80 -11.42
C THR A 84 19.63 4.72 -11.05
N ILE A 85 18.88 5.77 -11.37
CA ILE A 85 17.43 5.84 -11.22
C ILE A 85 16.79 5.48 -12.56
N PHE A 86 15.99 4.41 -12.54
CA PHE A 86 15.14 4.00 -13.66
C PHE A 86 13.69 4.29 -13.33
N LEU A 87 12.99 4.90 -14.29
CA LEU A 87 11.55 4.97 -14.29
C LEU A 87 11.00 3.69 -14.91
N VAL A 88 10.27 2.92 -14.12
CA VAL A 88 9.61 1.70 -14.58
C VAL A 88 8.17 2.04 -14.95
N THR A 89 7.84 1.85 -16.22
CA THR A 89 6.47 1.99 -16.74
C THR A 89 5.86 0.60 -16.94
N GLN A 90 4.53 0.53 -17.06
CA GLN A 90 3.81 -0.74 -17.20
C GLN A 90 4.15 -1.75 -16.08
N PRO A 91 4.11 -1.34 -14.80
CA PRO A 91 4.59 -2.17 -13.68
C PRO A 91 3.80 -3.48 -13.49
N TYR A 92 2.63 -3.59 -14.11
CA TYR A 92 1.78 -4.78 -14.15
C TYR A 92 2.27 -5.84 -15.16
N LYS A 93 3.24 -5.53 -16.02
CA LYS A 93 3.90 -6.50 -16.91
C LYS A 93 5.11 -7.11 -16.22
N ARG A 94 5.03 -8.38 -15.85
CA ARG A 94 6.12 -9.07 -15.14
C ARG A 94 7.41 -9.20 -15.95
N ASN A 95 7.31 -9.50 -17.24
CA ASN A 95 8.47 -9.88 -18.08
C ASN A 95 8.89 -8.80 -19.08
N ASN A 96 7.99 -7.87 -19.42
CA ASN A 96 8.20 -6.85 -20.46
C ASN A 96 7.84 -5.45 -19.94
N ARG A 97 8.20 -5.15 -18.68
CA ARG A 97 8.13 -3.77 -18.18
C ARG A 97 9.19 -2.94 -18.89
N GLU A 98 8.85 -1.73 -19.26
CA GLU A 98 9.82 -0.80 -19.82
C GLU A 98 10.52 -0.04 -18.70
N GLU A 99 11.81 0.17 -18.86
CA GLU A 99 12.63 0.90 -17.91
C GLU A 99 13.39 2.00 -18.64
N VAL A 100 13.23 3.25 -18.20
CA VAL A 100 13.88 4.42 -18.78
C VAL A 100 14.84 4.99 -17.74
N LYS A 101 16.12 5.13 -18.07
CA LYS A 101 17.07 5.86 -17.20
C LYS A 101 16.64 7.32 -17.12
N VAL A 102 16.42 7.82 -15.91
CA VAL A 102 15.91 9.19 -15.67
C VAL A 102 16.81 10.02 -14.75
N GLY A 103 17.73 9.39 -14.04
CA GLY A 103 18.54 10.10 -13.05
C GLY A 103 19.57 9.22 -12.37
N GLU A 104 20.21 9.78 -11.35
CA GLU A 104 21.32 9.14 -10.63
C GLU A 104 21.31 9.52 -9.14
N PHE A 105 21.80 8.61 -8.33
CA PHE A 105 22.22 8.84 -6.96
C PHE A 105 23.74 9.02 -6.92
N HIS A 106 24.20 9.96 -6.12
CA HIS A 106 25.61 10.16 -5.82
C HIS A 106 26.01 9.47 -4.50
N LYS A 107 27.31 9.27 -4.31
CA LYS A 107 27.88 8.64 -3.10
C LYS A 107 27.42 9.30 -1.79
N ASP A 108 27.14 10.60 -1.79
CA ASP A 108 26.72 11.35 -0.60
C ASP A 108 25.21 11.26 -0.31
N GLY A 109 24.47 10.49 -1.12
CA GLY A 109 23.03 10.27 -0.98
C GLY A 109 22.17 11.35 -1.62
N THR A 110 22.76 12.37 -2.25
CA THR A 110 22.02 13.29 -3.12
C THR A 110 21.59 12.57 -4.40
N PHE A 111 20.46 12.98 -4.93
CA PHE A 111 19.98 12.44 -6.19
C PHE A 111 19.18 13.46 -6.97
N ASP A 112 19.12 13.27 -8.28
CA ASP A 112 18.23 14.03 -9.13
C ASP A 112 17.76 13.17 -10.31
N PHE A 113 16.65 13.57 -10.90
CA PHE A 113 16.08 12.90 -12.06
C PHE A 113 15.21 13.88 -12.86
N LYS A 114 15.12 13.61 -14.17
CA LYS A 114 14.25 14.31 -15.10
C LYS A 114 13.24 13.32 -15.67
N MET A 115 11.96 13.59 -15.45
CA MET A 115 10.89 12.79 -16.03
C MET A 115 10.86 12.99 -17.55
N PRO A 116 10.66 11.93 -18.35
CA PRO A 116 10.52 12.07 -19.79
C PRO A 116 9.22 12.81 -20.14
N SER A 117 9.16 13.47 -21.30
CA SER A 117 7.96 14.20 -21.74
C SER A 117 6.78 13.27 -22.08
N SER A 118 7.07 12.02 -22.41
CA SER A 118 6.10 11.00 -22.78
C SER A 118 6.60 9.61 -22.38
N VAL A 119 5.68 8.67 -22.24
CA VAL A 119 5.96 7.24 -22.02
C VAL A 119 5.01 6.41 -22.87
N ASN A 120 5.38 5.16 -23.16
CA ASN A 120 4.46 4.23 -23.80
C ASN A 120 3.37 3.81 -22.82
N PHE A 121 2.14 3.73 -23.31
CA PHE A 121 0.97 3.25 -22.59
C PHE A 121 0.23 2.24 -23.46
N ASP A 122 -0.37 1.26 -22.81
CA ASP A 122 -1.10 0.15 -23.46
C ASP A 122 -2.39 -0.17 -22.71
N THR A 123 -2.83 0.77 -21.86
CA THR A 123 -4.02 0.66 -21.04
C THR A 123 -4.66 2.02 -20.88
N THR A 124 -5.89 2.05 -20.36
CA THR A 124 -6.70 3.26 -20.25
C THR A 124 -7.15 3.50 -18.82
N VAL A 125 -7.64 4.70 -18.53
CA VAL A 125 -8.16 5.04 -17.18
C VAL A 125 -9.23 4.06 -16.72
N SER A 126 -10.06 3.60 -17.66
CA SER A 126 -11.15 2.66 -17.38
C SER A 126 -10.69 1.26 -17.01
N ASN A 127 -9.40 0.93 -17.09
CA ASN A 127 -8.88 -0.36 -16.67
C ASN A 127 -8.38 -0.41 -15.22
N PHE A 128 -8.08 0.74 -14.59
CA PHE A 128 -7.46 0.78 -13.26
C PHE A 128 -8.43 1.02 -12.11
N PHE A 129 -9.33 1.98 -12.28
CA PHE A 129 -10.14 2.48 -11.18
C PHE A 129 -11.51 1.83 -11.23
N LYS A 130 -11.59 0.57 -10.79
CA LYS A 130 -12.84 -0.20 -10.67
C LYS A 130 -12.97 -0.70 -9.24
N CYS A 131 -14.19 -0.84 -8.76
CA CYS A 131 -14.42 -1.50 -7.49
C CYS A 131 -14.05 -2.98 -7.57
N GLU A 132 -13.22 -3.44 -6.62
CA GLU A 132 -12.81 -4.85 -6.54
C GLU A 132 -13.94 -5.73 -5.99
N GLY A 133 -14.11 -6.93 -6.56
CA GLY A 133 -15.03 -7.97 -6.06
C GLY A 133 -16.14 -8.34 -7.06
N THR A 134 -16.46 -9.63 -7.14
CA THR A 134 -17.46 -10.20 -8.07
C THR A 134 -18.90 -9.70 -7.85
N ALA A 135 -19.18 -9.09 -6.70
CA ALA A 135 -20.50 -8.58 -6.34
C ALA A 135 -20.64 -7.04 -6.42
N SER A 136 -19.60 -6.32 -6.87
CA SER A 136 -19.70 -4.87 -6.96
C SER A 136 -20.55 -4.47 -8.16
N THR A 137 -21.77 -3.99 -7.91
CA THR A 137 -22.65 -3.36 -8.91
C THR A 137 -22.34 -1.88 -9.12
N GLU A 138 -21.38 -1.34 -8.35
CA GLU A 138 -21.00 0.07 -8.40
C GLU A 138 -20.37 0.39 -9.75
N LYS A 139 -20.98 1.34 -10.46
CA LYS A 139 -20.45 1.85 -11.72
C LYS A 139 -19.46 2.97 -11.42
N THR A 140 -18.32 2.92 -12.09
CA THR A 140 -17.36 4.03 -12.06
C THR A 140 -17.72 5.02 -13.15
N ASP A 141 -17.81 6.29 -12.76
CA ASP A 141 -17.98 7.41 -13.68
C ASP A 141 -16.61 7.81 -14.22
N TYR A 142 -16.44 7.73 -15.54
CA TYR A 142 -15.19 8.07 -16.21
C TYR A 142 -15.35 9.32 -17.07
N LYS A 143 -14.35 10.21 -17.01
CA LYS A 143 -14.16 11.27 -17.99
C LYS A 143 -13.17 10.80 -19.05
N MET A 144 -13.59 10.71 -20.30
CA MET A 144 -12.75 10.19 -21.40
C MET A 144 -12.15 8.80 -21.09
N PRO A 145 -12.98 7.74 -20.96
CA PRO A 145 -12.56 6.42 -20.45
C PRO A 145 -11.48 5.71 -21.26
N LYS A 146 -11.28 6.10 -22.52
CA LYS A 146 -10.30 5.52 -23.46
C LYS A 146 -8.94 6.22 -23.42
N THR A 147 -8.77 7.29 -22.65
CA THR A 147 -7.50 8.00 -22.53
C THR A 147 -6.44 7.11 -21.90
N GLY A 148 -5.25 7.10 -22.50
CA GLY A 148 -4.10 6.38 -21.97
C GLY A 148 -3.67 6.93 -20.62
N VAL A 149 -3.56 6.07 -19.61
CA VAL A 149 -2.95 6.41 -18.31
C VAL A 149 -2.08 5.27 -17.84
N ILE A 150 -1.06 5.57 -17.04
CA ILE A 150 -0.22 4.52 -16.47
C ILE A 150 0.40 4.89 -15.13
N PRO A 151 0.42 3.98 -14.15
CA PRO A 151 1.25 4.13 -12.96
C PRO A 151 2.71 3.89 -13.31
N VAL A 152 3.60 4.59 -12.61
CA VAL A 152 5.05 4.38 -12.70
C VAL A 152 5.67 4.34 -11.32
N PHE A 153 6.86 3.74 -11.21
CA PHE A 153 7.67 3.80 -10.01
C PHE A 153 9.15 3.95 -10.35
N PHE A 154 9.95 4.38 -9.36
CA PHE A 154 11.39 4.50 -9.53
C PHE A 154 12.11 3.26 -8.99
N SER A 155 12.78 2.54 -9.87
CA SER A 155 13.70 1.46 -9.54
C SER A 155 15.11 2.02 -9.42
N ILE A 156 15.80 1.71 -8.32
CA ILE A 156 17.20 2.11 -8.12
C ILE A 156 18.09 0.92 -8.42
N LYS A 157 19.05 1.10 -9.33
CA LYS A 157 19.94 0.03 -9.78
C LYS A 157 21.40 0.37 -9.55
N LYS A 158 22.17 -0.64 -9.16
CA LYS A 158 23.63 -0.60 -9.07
C LYS A 158 24.21 -1.83 -9.76
N ASN A 159 25.13 -1.61 -10.70
CA ASN A 159 25.72 -2.68 -11.51
C ASN A 159 24.60 -3.58 -12.10
N GLU A 160 23.61 -2.95 -12.74
CA GLU A 160 22.43 -3.58 -13.35
C GLU A 160 21.44 -4.29 -12.41
N ASN A 161 21.79 -4.45 -11.12
CA ASN A 161 20.94 -5.07 -10.12
C ASN A 161 20.04 -4.04 -9.42
N GLU A 162 18.75 -4.36 -9.30
CA GLU A 162 17.80 -3.55 -8.52
C GLU A 162 18.09 -3.68 -7.02
N ILE A 163 18.48 -2.57 -6.39
CA ILE A 163 18.81 -2.51 -4.96
C ILE A 163 17.64 -2.01 -4.12
N GLY A 164 16.61 -1.46 -4.75
CA GLY A 164 15.41 -1.00 -4.07
C GLY A 164 14.54 -0.07 -4.91
N VAL A 165 13.46 0.38 -4.28
CA VAL A 165 12.44 1.25 -4.90
C VAL A 165 12.37 2.58 -4.17
N LEU A 166 12.29 3.67 -4.94
CA LEU A 166 12.11 5.02 -4.42
C LEU A 166 10.64 5.43 -4.52
N SER A 167 10.09 5.97 -3.44
CA SER A 167 8.68 6.36 -3.30
C SER A 167 8.54 7.69 -2.56
N LEU A 168 7.35 8.29 -2.66
CA LEU A 168 6.97 9.50 -1.95
C LEU A 168 5.86 9.20 -0.94
N ALA A 169 6.05 9.56 0.32
CA ALA A 169 5.04 9.36 1.36
C ALA A 169 5.28 10.26 2.58
N THR A 170 4.28 10.39 3.45
CA THR A 170 4.46 11.13 4.73
C THR A 170 5.33 10.37 5.74
N SER A 171 5.40 9.04 5.63
CA SER A 171 6.20 8.16 6.47
C SER A 171 6.58 6.85 5.76
N ARG A 172 7.52 6.10 6.37
CA ARG A 172 7.89 4.74 5.92
C ARG A 172 6.69 3.79 5.99
N GLN A 173 5.89 3.90 7.06
CA GLN A 173 4.66 3.14 7.27
C GLN A 173 3.70 3.31 6.09
N GLN A 174 3.60 4.51 5.53
CA GLN A 174 2.69 4.76 4.41
C GLN A 174 3.12 4.11 3.10
N VAL A 175 4.42 3.89 2.88
CA VAL A 175 4.86 3.08 1.73
C VAL A 175 4.47 1.62 1.93
N TYR A 176 4.59 1.10 3.16
CA TYR A 176 4.17 -0.25 3.51
C TYR A 176 2.64 -0.44 3.41
N ASN A 177 1.84 0.43 4.03
CA ASN A 177 0.38 0.37 4.04
C ASN A 177 -0.25 0.46 2.63
N ASN A 178 0.48 1.07 1.69
CA ASN A 178 0.08 1.20 0.29
C ASN A 178 0.87 0.24 -0.63
N SER A 179 1.31 -0.89 -0.06
CA SER A 179 1.88 -2.03 -0.78
C SER A 179 0.94 -3.23 -0.70
N PRO A 180 1.09 -4.27 -1.55
CA PRO A 180 0.27 -5.48 -1.47
C PRO A 180 0.28 -6.16 -0.09
N PHE A 181 1.39 -6.05 0.65
CA PHE A 181 1.55 -6.64 1.99
C PHE A 181 0.82 -5.85 3.07
N GLY A 182 0.81 -4.52 2.99
CA GLY A 182 0.20 -3.65 3.98
C GLY A 182 -1.19 -3.15 3.58
N LYS A 183 -1.79 -3.67 2.51
CA LYS A 183 -2.94 -3.05 1.81
C LYS A 183 -4.14 -2.72 2.69
N TYR A 184 -4.35 -3.41 3.81
CA TYR A 184 -5.47 -3.17 4.73
C TYR A 184 -5.12 -2.41 6.00
N HIS A 185 -3.85 -2.05 6.23
CA HIS A 185 -3.45 -1.31 7.41
C HIS A 185 -4.01 0.12 7.42
N GLY A 186 -4.37 0.59 8.62
CA GLY A 186 -5.08 1.84 8.89
C GLY A 186 -4.25 2.98 9.45
N HIS A 187 -2.93 2.86 9.56
CA HIS A 187 -2.14 3.98 10.11
C HIS A 187 -2.38 5.27 9.31
N PRO A 188 -2.63 6.42 9.95
CA PRO A 188 -2.89 7.68 9.26
C PRO A 188 -1.73 8.18 8.40
N GLY A 189 -2.06 8.90 7.33
CA GLY A 189 -1.11 9.48 6.38
C GLY A 189 -1.40 9.09 4.94
N TYR A 190 -0.45 9.35 4.05
CA TYR A 190 -0.64 9.08 2.64
C TYR A 190 0.67 8.76 1.90
N ARG A 191 0.51 8.12 0.74
CA ARG A 191 1.54 7.90 -0.27
C ARG A 191 1.18 8.67 -1.54
N LEU A 192 2.19 9.18 -2.25
CA LEU A 192 2.04 9.66 -3.62
C LEU A 192 2.60 8.63 -4.60
N GLN A 193 1.86 8.38 -5.66
CA GLN A 193 2.28 7.61 -6.81
C GLN A 193 2.36 8.51 -8.03
N PHE A 194 3.35 8.27 -8.88
CA PHE A 194 3.44 8.98 -10.15
C PHE A 194 2.57 8.27 -11.18
N TRP A 195 1.82 9.07 -11.93
CA TRP A 195 1.01 8.61 -13.04
C TRP A 195 1.25 9.51 -14.25
N PHE A 196 1.32 8.91 -15.43
CA PHE A 196 1.27 9.65 -16.68
C PHE A 196 -0.12 9.53 -17.29
N ALA A 197 -0.65 10.63 -17.82
CA ALA A 197 -1.90 10.63 -18.60
C ALA A 197 -1.66 11.28 -19.96
N GLU A 198 -2.10 10.61 -21.02
CA GLU A 198 -1.98 11.08 -22.41
C GLU A 198 -2.75 12.38 -22.65
N ALA A 199 -3.90 12.54 -21.99
CA ALA A 199 -4.76 13.71 -22.04
C ALA A 199 -5.48 13.87 -20.69
N SER A 200 -6.15 15.00 -20.49
CA SER A 200 -6.95 15.21 -19.27
C SER A 200 -8.11 14.21 -19.19
N THR A 201 -8.20 13.48 -18.08
CA THR A 201 -9.15 12.37 -17.88
C THR A 201 -9.46 12.22 -16.39
N GLY A 202 -10.33 11.30 -16.00
CA GLY A 202 -10.69 11.12 -14.61
C GLY A 202 -11.56 9.90 -14.34
N ALA A 203 -11.66 9.56 -13.07
CA ALA A 203 -12.51 8.50 -12.57
C ALA A 203 -13.09 8.91 -11.22
N TYR A 204 -14.38 8.70 -11.05
CA TYR A 204 -15.07 8.86 -9.78
C TYR A 204 -15.84 7.60 -9.44
N THR A 205 -15.60 7.05 -8.25
CA THR A 205 -16.41 5.95 -7.70
C THR A 205 -16.19 5.81 -6.20
N ILE A 206 -17.18 5.26 -5.50
CA ILE A 206 -17.09 4.90 -4.08
C ILE A 206 -17.26 3.39 -3.98
N CYS A 207 -16.19 2.70 -3.62
CA CYS A 207 -16.17 1.26 -3.52
C CYS A 207 -16.29 0.84 -2.06
N LYS A 208 -17.40 0.20 -1.72
CA LYS A 208 -17.63 -0.38 -0.40
C LYS A 208 -17.50 -1.89 -0.46
N ARG A 209 -16.80 -2.48 0.50
CA ARG A 209 -16.66 -3.93 0.63
C ARG A 209 -16.47 -4.34 2.08
N ASN A 210 -16.85 -5.57 2.38
CA ASN A 210 -16.50 -6.20 3.65
C ASN A 210 -15.23 -7.02 3.44
N ILE A 211 -14.33 -6.95 4.42
CA ILE A 211 -13.15 -7.79 4.49
C ILE A 211 -13.12 -8.52 5.83
N GLU A 212 -12.51 -9.69 5.82
CA GLU A 212 -12.08 -10.34 7.05
C GLU A 212 -10.81 -9.66 7.56
N ALA A 213 -10.89 -9.13 8.78
CA ALA A 213 -9.77 -8.52 9.49
C ALA A 213 -9.42 -9.38 10.69
N THR A 214 -8.12 -9.49 10.97
CA THR A 214 -7.60 -10.29 12.07
C THR A 214 -6.43 -9.62 12.80
N ASP A 215 -6.30 -9.92 14.08
CA ASP A 215 -5.07 -9.70 14.85
C ASP A 215 -4.34 -11.04 15.03
N ASN A 216 -3.54 -11.41 14.03
CA ASN A 216 -2.71 -12.62 14.08
C ASN A 216 -3.51 -13.90 14.44
N ALA A 217 -4.75 -13.99 13.94
CA ALA A 217 -5.72 -15.07 14.17
C ALA A 217 -6.34 -15.15 15.58
N GLU A 218 -6.02 -14.25 16.51
CA GLU A 218 -6.65 -14.25 17.85
C GLU A 218 -8.05 -13.65 17.82
N ILE A 219 -8.20 -12.52 17.14
CA ILE A 219 -9.49 -11.87 16.89
C ILE A 219 -9.73 -11.90 15.39
N THR A 220 -10.93 -12.28 14.98
CA THR A 220 -11.37 -12.24 13.57
C THR A 220 -12.71 -11.52 13.49
N LYS A 221 -12.82 -10.52 12.61
CA LYS A 221 -14.02 -9.70 12.45
C LYS A 221 -14.24 -9.34 10.99
N GLN A 222 -15.50 -9.37 10.56
CA GLN A 222 -15.88 -8.75 9.30
C GLN A 222 -16.00 -7.24 9.50
N ILE A 223 -15.24 -6.48 8.73
CA ILE A 223 -15.26 -5.02 8.77
C ILE A 223 -15.60 -4.44 7.40
N ALA A 224 -16.36 -3.35 7.41
CA ALA A 224 -16.64 -2.57 6.21
C ALA A 224 -15.51 -1.58 5.94
N ILE A 225 -15.05 -1.54 4.70
CA ILE A 225 -14.04 -0.60 4.22
C ILE A 225 -14.54 0.14 2.99
N THR A 226 -14.07 1.38 2.82
CA THR A 226 -14.45 2.25 1.71
C THR A 226 -13.22 2.76 0.99
N ASP A 227 -13.15 2.56 -0.32
CA ASP A 227 -12.15 3.17 -1.20
C ASP A 227 -12.86 4.22 -2.07
N VAL A 228 -12.48 5.49 -1.97
CA VAL A 228 -13.05 6.61 -2.74
C VAL A 228 -12.06 7.03 -3.81
N TYR A 229 -12.41 6.81 -5.07
CA TYR A 229 -11.65 7.35 -6.19
C TYR A 229 -12.27 8.68 -6.61
N ASP A 230 -11.48 9.74 -6.53
CA ASP A 230 -11.84 11.11 -6.87
C ASP A 230 -10.69 11.71 -7.68
N LEU A 231 -10.55 11.19 -8.91
CA LEU A 231 -9.35 11.36 -9.72
C LEU A 231 -9.63 12.29 -10.90
N SER A 232 -8.83 13.36 -11.00
CA SER A 232 -8.86 14.32 -12.09
C SER A 232 -7.44 14.52 -12.64
N PHE A 233 -7.07 13.72 -13.64
CA PHE A 233 -5.75 13.78 -14.26
C PHE A 233 -5.68 14.96 -15.24
N ASN A 234 -4.55 15.68 -15.18
CA ASN A 234 -4.12 16.56 -16.26
C ASN A 234 -3.28 15.78 -17.27
N GLN A 235 -3.17 16.27 -18.50
CA GLN A 235 -2.19 15.75 -19.45
C GLN A 235 -0.77 15.81 -18.86
N GLY A 236 0.00 14.74 -19.01
CA GLY A 236 1.37 14.61 -18.51
C GLY A 236 1.47 13.94 -17.15
N TRP A 237 2.42 14.39 -16.33
CA TRP A 237 2.73 13.80 -15.02
C TRP A 237 1.79 14.30 -13.92
N ASN A 238 1.27 13.36 -13.14
CA ASN A 238 0.34 13.60 -12.04
C ASN A 238 0.82 12.88 -10.79
N TYR A 239 0.55 13.48 -9.62
CA TYR A 239 0.73 12.84 -8.33
C TYR A 239 -0.60 12.28 -7.86
N VAL A 240 -0.76 10.96 -7.86
CA VAL A 240 -1.94 10.32 -7.25
C VAL A 240 -1.68 10.09 -5.78
N LYS A 241 -2.41 10.82 -4.93
CA LYS A 241 -2.41 10.67 -3.48
C LYS A 241 -3.34 9.55 -3.07
N THR A 242 -2.82 8.58 -2.32
CA THR A 242 -3.61 7.58 -1.61
C THR A 242 -3.53 7.86 -0.11
N GLU A 243 -4.62 8.35 0.46
CA GLU A 243 -4.71 8.82 1.84
C GLU A 243 -5.61 7.90 2.67
N ILE A 244 -5.14 7.47 3.84
CA ILE A 244 -5.96 6.79 4.83
C ILE A 244 -6.67 7.87 5.65
N LYS A 245 -8.00 7.95 5.51
CA LYS A 245 -8.85 8.97 6.11
C LYS A 245 -9.40 8.57 7.47
N GLU A 246 -9.70 7.28 7.62
CA GLU A 246 -10.27 6.71 8.83
C GLU A 246 -9.71 5.32 9.02
N ASP A 247 -9.60 4.91 10.29
CA ASP A 247 -9.20 3.58 10.71
C ASP A 247 -10.12 3.01 11.78
N GLN A 248 -9.96 1.72 12.04
CA GLN A 248 -10.62 1.00 13.11
C GLN A 248 -9.69 -0.11 13.61
N MET A 249 -9.68 -0.33 14.92
CA MET A 249 -8.89 -1.40 15.52
C MET A 249 -9.60 -2.74 15.42
N VAL A 250 -8.83 -3.79 15.09
CA VAL A 250 -9.22 -5.18 15.27
C VAL A 250 -8.12 -5.82 16.09
N GLY A 251 -8.42 -6.12 17.36
CA GLY A 251 -7.38 -6.33 18.37
C GLY A 251 -6.45 -5.13 18.44
N ASP A 252 -5.16 -5.39 18.31
CA ASP A 252 -4.06 -4.43 18.33
C ASP A 252 -3.61 -4.00 16.92
N VAL A 253 -4.33 -4.40 15.87
CA VAL A 253 -4.03 -4.04 14.48
C VAL A 253 -4.97 -2.93 13.99
N PRO A 254 -4.45 -1.77 13.55
CA PRO A 254 -5.26 -0.76 12.88
C PRO A 254 -5.54 -1.18 11.43
N TYR A 255 -6.82 -1.29 11.09
CA TYR A 255 -7.31 -1.48 9.73
C TYR A 255 -7.87 -0.18 9.18
N TYR A 256 -7.66 0.13 7.91
CA TYR A 256 -8.30 1.31 7.34
C TYR A 256 -9.81 1.07 7.25
N LYS A 257 -10.58 2.12 7.51
CA LYS A 257 -12.02 2.17 7.27
C LYS A 257 -12.33 2.95 6.00
N ALA A 258 -11.55 3.99 5.71
CA ALA A 258 -11.68 4.76 4.48
C ALA A 258 -10.32 5.13 3.88
N LYS A 259 -10.16 4.90 2.57
CA LYS A 259 -9.06 5.42 1.76
C LYS A 259 -9.60 6.35 0.68
N LYS A 260 -8.90 7.45 0.42
CA LYS A 260 -9.22 8.38 -0.66
C LYS A 260 -8.06 8.47 -1.66
N TYR A 261 -8.40 8.37 -2.94
CA TYR A 261 -7.49 8.55 -4.07
C TYR A 261 -7.79 9.88 -4.75
N THR A 262 -6.83 10.79 -4.77
CA THR A 262 -6.94 12.11 -5.44
C THR A 262 -5.75 12.40 -6.32
N VAL A 263 -5.90 13.28 -7.30
CA VAL A 263 -4.76 13.86 -8.04
C VAL A 263 -4.35 15.16 -7.37
N GLU A 264 -3.10 15.25 -6.96
CA GLU A 264 -2.51 16.46 -6.40
C GLU A 264 -1.86 17.30 -7.52
N PRO A 265 -2.10 18.63 -7.55
CA PRO A 265 -1.59 19.51 -8.60
C PRO A 265 -0.08 19.77 -8.48
N SER A 266 0.49 19.53 -7.30
CA SER A 266 1.91 19.73 -7.01
C SER A 266 2.35 18.81 -5.88
N LEU A 267 3.67 18.69 -5.68
CA LEU A 267 4.24 17.92 -4.59
C LEU A 267 3.97 18.65 -3.25
N PRO A 268 3.23 18.05 -2.29
CA PRO A 268 3.02 18.65 -0.98
C PRO A 268 4.31 18.68 -0.15
N ASN A 269 4.42 19.66 0.75
CA ASN A 269 5.64 19.95 1.52
C ASN A 269 5.94 18.94 2.64
N ASP A 270 4.92 18.25 3.13
CA ASP A 270 5.01 17.25 4.21
C ASP A 270 5.42 15.85 3.70
N VAL A 271 5.50 15.68 2.38
CA VAL A 271 5.96 14.45 1.74
C VAL A 271 7.48 14.32 1.79
N LYS A 272 7.95 13.10 2.02
CA LYS A 272 9.37 12.74 2.05
C LYS A 272 9.64 11.66 1.02
N TRP A 273 10.89 11.56 0.61
CA TRP A 273 11.38 10.45 -0.18
C TRP A 273 11.65 9.25 0.74
N VAL A 274 11.16 8.08 0.31
CA VAL A 274 11.33 6.82 1.01
C VAL A 274 12.00 5.85 0.07
N PHE A 275 13.15 5.31 0.49
CA PHE A 275 13.85 4.25 -0.21
C PHE A 275 13.59 2.93 0.51
N LYS A 276 13.01 1.96 -0.20
CA LYS A 276 12.81 0.59 0.27
C LYS A 276 13.89 -0.29 -0.32
N GLU A 277 14.83 -0.73 0.50
CA GLU A 277 15.87 -1.70 0.15
C GLU A 277 15.25 -3.09 -0.07
N HIS A 278 15.85 -3.86 -0.99
CA HIS A 278 15.45 -5.24 -1.27
C HIS A 278 15.88 -6.24 -0.19
#